data_AF-A6TUI3-F1
#
_entry.id   AF-A6TUI3-F1
#
_cell.length_a   1.000
_cell.length_b   1.000
_cell.length_c   1.000
_cell.angle_alpha   90.00
_cell.angle_beta   90.00
_cell.angle_gamma   90.00
#
_symmetry.space_group_name_H-M   'P 1'
#
loop_
_entity.id
_entity.type
_entity.pdbx_description
1 polymer ?
#
loop_
_entity_poly.entity_id
_entity_poly.type
_entity_poly.pdbx_seq_one_letter_code
_entity_poly.pdbx_strand_id
1 'polypeptide(L)'
;MESISSRNIEEYIEYSQNDRIAGTGYQSFLKCLAKTIEKELPVELRDNSNGEIIKVNIKEFVVDYQTEQEGNMDNLTLEFVVVGEENQQTLAFVNTGKFKVKEDAKSGPRSFYRYEVDADNDKGYRFTFNRRITKD
;
A
#
# COMPACT_ATOMS: atom_id res chain seq x y z
N MET A 1 -0.10 5.00 -20.57
CA MET A 1 0.32 4.43 -19.28
C MET A 1 1.11 5.51 -18.59
N GLU A 2 0.72 5.84 -17.38
CA GLU A 2 1.31 6.90 -16.56
C GLU A 2 1.78 6.30 -15.23
N SER A 3 2.66 7.01 -14.55
CA SER A 3 3.28 6.55 -13.31
C SER A 3 3.31 7.70 -12.31
N ILE A 4 2.92 7.40 -11.07
CA ILE A 4 3.08 8.32 -9.94
C ILE A 4 3.99 7.69 -8.89
N SER A 5 4.89 8.49 -8.31
CA SER A 5 5.73 8.07 -7.20
C SER A 5 5.34 8.80 -5.93
N SER A 6 5.44 8.13 -4.79
CA SER A 6 5.29 8.74 -3.47
C SER A 6 6.34 9.83 -3.18
N ARG A 7 7.40 9.92 -3.98
CA ARG A 7 8.37 11.03 -3.92
C ARG A 7 7.78 12.34 -4.45
N ASN A 8 6.80 12.28 -5.34
CA ASN A 8 6.05 13.45 -5.80
C ASN A 8 4.70 13.50 -5.09
N ILE A 9 4.68 14.19 -3.94
CA ILE A 9 3.51 14.19 -3.05
C ILE A 9 2.29 14.85 -3.70
N GLU A 10 2.49 15.84 -4.57
CA GLU A 10 1.40 16.58 -5.24
C GLU A 10 0.69 15.67 -6.25
N GLU A 11 1.46 15.00 -7.11
CA GLU A 11 0.93 14.03 -8.09
C GLU A 11 0.20 12.87 -7.39
N TYR A 12 0.76 12.36 -6.29
CA TYR A 12 0.10 11.33 -5.49
C TYR A 12 -1.22 11.83 -4.89
N ILE A 13 -1.25 13.05 -4.33
CA ILE A 13 -2.46 13.63 -3.75
C ILE A 13 -3.54 13.74 -4.82
N GLU A 14 -3.21 14.31 -5.98
CA GLU A 14 -4.13 14.46 -7.11
C GLU A 14 -4.68 13.10 -7.56
N TYR A 15 -3.81 12.11 -7.76
CA TYR A 15 -4.21 10.75 -8.11
C TYR A 15 -5.17 10.15 -7.08
N SER A 16 -4.84 10.27 -5.80
CA SER A 16 -5.64 9.71 -4.71
C SER A 16 -7.01 10.38 -4.60
N GLN A 17 -7.19 11.58 -5.14
CA GLN A 17 -8.45 12.33 -5.15
C GLN A 17 -9.30 12.08 -6.40
N ASN A 18 -8.81 11.33 -7.39
CA ASN A 18 -9.58 10.96 -8.57
C ASN A 18 -10.88 10.21 -8.19
N ASP A 19 -12.01 10.61 -8.78
CA ASP A 19 -13.34 10.07 -8.48
C ASP A 19 -13.47 8.54 -8.66
N ARG A 20 -12.62 7.91 -9.50
CA ARG A 20 -12.61 6.45 -9.70
C ARG A 20 -11.99 5.67 -8.55
N ILE A 21 -11.20 6.36 -7.73
CA ILE A 21 -10.44 5.81 -6.59
C ILE A 21 -11.02 6.32 -5.27
N ALA A 22 -11.51 7.56 -5.23
CA ALA A 22 -12.00 8.21 -4.03
C ALA A 22 -13.05 7.36 -3.29
N GLY A 23 -12.87 7.19 -1.98
CA GLY A 23 -13.75 6.40 -1.12
C GLY A 23 -13.54 4.89 -1.17
N THR A 24 -12.59 4.38 -1.95
CA THR A 24 -12.29 2.94 -2.01
C THR A 24 -11.27 2.50 -0.95
N GLY A 25 -11.25 1.20 -0.62
CA GLY A 25 -10.22 0.62 0.26
C GLY A 25 -8.80 0.79 -0.30
N TYR A 26 -8.67 0.83 -1.63
CA TYR A 26 -7.41 1.10 -2.31
C TYR A 26 -6.91 2.53 -2.07
N GLN A 27 -7.78 3.54 -2.12
CA GLN A 27 -7.42 4.91 -1.72
C GLN A 27 -6.90 4.96 -0.28
N SER A 28 -7.63 4.33 0.65
CA SER A 28 -7.27 4.32 2.08
C SER A 28 -5.95 3.59 2.32
N PHE A 29 -5.70 2.51 1.57
CA PHE A 29 -4.44 1.78 1.59
C PHE A 29 -3.26 2.64 1.11
N LEU A 30 -3.39 3.30 -0.05
CA LEU A 30 -2.35 4.21 -0.56
C LEU A 30 -2.09 5.36 0.42
N LYS A 31 -3.13 5.92 1.05
CA LYS A 31 -3.00 6.90 2.14
C LYS A 31 -2.23 6.37 3.33
N CYS A 32 -2.48 5.12 3.73
CA CYS A 32 -1.72 4.50 4.81
C CYS A 32 -0.24 4.31 4.46
N LEU A 33 0.08 3.95 3.21
CA LEU A 33 1.46 3.88 2.72
C LEU A 33 2.13 5.25 2.78
N ALA A 34 1.52 6.28 2.22
CA ALA A 34 2.07 7.63 2.21
C ALA A 34 2.32 8.17 3.63
N LYS A 35 1.35 8.02 4.53
CA LYS A 35 1.49 8.44 5.94
C LYS A 35 2.53 7.64 6.70
N THR A 36 2.73 6.38 6.34
CA THR A 36 3.77 5.54 6.91
C THR A 36 5.16 6.05 6.51
N ILE A 37 5.36 6.37 5.23
CA ILE A 37 6.61 6.93 4.71
C ILE A 37 6.90 8.27 5.40
N GLU A 38 5.91 9.17 5.43
CA GLU A 38 6.02 10.50 6.06
C GLU A 38 6.46 10.42 7.54
N LYS A 39 5.95 9.44 8.28
CA LYS A 39 6.23 9.28 9.72
C LYS A 39 7.32 8.26 10.03
N GLU A 40 7.95 7.69 9.00
CA GLU A 40 8.99 6.66 9.12
C GLU A 40 8.60 5.49 10.04
N LEU A 41 7.34 5.06 9.98
CA LEU A 41 6.82 3.99 10.84
C LEU A 41 6.99 2.62 10.17
N PRO A 42 7.24 1.54 10.94
CA PRO A 42 7.29 0.21 10.37
C PRO A 42 5.89 -0.32 10.03
N VAL A 43 5.82 -1.13 8.98
CA VAL A 43 4.65 -1.91 8.56
C VAL A 43 4.95 -3.39 8.77
N GLU A 44 3.96 -4.14 9.24
CA GLU A 44 4.02 -5.59 9.22
C GLU A 44 3.45 -6.10 7.88
N LEU A 45 4.30 -6.76 7.09
CA LEU A 45 3.89 -7.51 5.91
C LEU A 45 3.77 -8.98 6.29
N ARG A 46 2.60 -9.55 6.03
CA ARG A 46 2.38 -10.99 6.11
C ARG A 46 2.21 -11.57 4.72
N ASP A 47 3.02 -12.54 4.36
CA ASP A 47 2.79 -13.36 3.17
C ASP A 47 1.66 -14.34 3.48
N ASN A 48 0.58 -14.31 2.71
CA ASN A 48 -0.59 -15.13 2.95
C ASN A 48 -0.36 -16.61 2.58
N SER A 49 0.65 -16.93 1.76
CA SER A 49 0.93 -18.29 1.30
C SER A 49 1.61 -19.15 2.38
N ASN A 50 2.54 -18.57 3.13
CA ASN A 50 3.32 -19.27 4.16
C ASN A 50 3.06 -18.73 5.59
N GLY A 51 2.35 -17.61 5.72
CA GLY A 51 2.02 -16.98 6.99
C GLY A 51 3.17 -16.22 7.65
N GLU A 52 4.33 -16.12 7.00
CA GLU A 52 5.51 -15.39 7.47
C GLU A 52 5.18 -13.91 7.67
N ILE A 53 5.70 -13.32 8.75
CA ILE A 53 5.49 -11.91 9.09
C ILE A 53 6.85 -11.24 9.16
N ILE A 54 7.05 -10.22 8.34
CA ILE A 54 8.24 -9.37 8.35
C ILE A 54 7.85 -7.93 8.69
N LYS A 55 8.71 -7.24 9.44
CA LYS A 55 8.57 -5.81 9.70
C LYS A 55 9.46 -5.04 8.75
N VAL A 56 8.88 -4.07 8.05
CA VAL A 56 9.58 -3.32 7.02
C VAL A 56 9.37 -1.83 7.20
N ASN A 57 10.34 -1.04 6.79
CA ASN A 57 10.21 0.40 6.59
C ASN A 57 10.03 0.65 5.10
N ILE A 58 8.83 1.05 4.69
CA ILE A 58 8.56 1.45 3.30
C ILE A 58 9.31 2.76 3.03
N LYS A 59 10.05 2.81 1.93
CA LYS A 59 10.83 3.98 1.50
C LYS A 59 10.12 4.72 0.39
N GLU A 60 9.51 3.99 -0.52
CA GLU A 60 8.82 4.54 -1.67
C GLU A 60 7.74 3.56 -2.15
N PHE A 61 6.71 4.11 -2.79
CA PHE A 61 5.86 3.35 -3.68
C PHE A 61 5.66 4.07 -5.02
N VAL A 62 5.44 3.29 -6.06
CA VAL A 62 5.13 3.74 -7.42
C VAL A 62 3.83 3.07 -7.86
N VAL A 63 2.89 3.84 -8.42
CA VAL A 63 1.66 3.34 -9.03
C VAL A 63 1.72 3.61 -10.53
N ASP A 64 1.72 2.54 -11.33
CA ASP A 64 1.53 2.63 -12.77
C ASP A 64 0.07 2.38 -13.12
N TYR A 65 -0.52 3.28 -13.90
CA TYR A 65 -1.94 3.23 -14.22
C TYR A 65 -2.21 3.58 -15.70
N GLN A 66 -3.43 3.25 -16.13
CA GLN A 66 -3.94 3.66 -17.42
C GLN A 66 -4.83 4.88 -17.26
N THR A 67 -4.53 5.96 -17.98
CA THR A 67 -5.33 7.19 -18.03
C THR A 67 -6.80 6.85 -18.30
N GLU A 68 -7.71 7.50 -17.58
CA GLU A 68 -9.16 7.27 -17.57
C GLU A 68 -9.62 5.93 -16.95
N GLN A 69 -8.69 5.13 -16.43
CA GLN A 69 -8.94 3.86 -15.74
C GLN A 69 -8.24 3.78 -14.38
N GLU A 70 -8.01 4.93 -13.75
CA GLU A 70 -7.31 5.03 -12.47
C GLU A 70 -7.93 4.10 -11.42
N GLY A 71 -7.10 3.29 -10.77
CA GLY A 71 -7.52 2.39 -9.71
C GLY A 71 -8.23 1.13 -10.17
N ASN A 72 -8.41 0.87 -11.47
CA ASN A 72 -9.05 -0.37 -11.92
C ASN A 72 -8.06 -1.54 -11.94
N MET A 73 -6.94 -1.40 -12.65
CA MET A 73 -5.93 -2.45 -12.86
C MET A 73 -4.52 -1.88 -12.73
N ASP A 74 -4.30 -1.10 -11.68
CA ASP A 74 -3.00 -0.48 -11.43
C ASP A 74 -1.93 -1.52 -11.08
N ASN A 75 -0.69 -1.20 -11.40
CA ASN A 75 0.46 -1.89 -10.86
C ASN A 75 1.06 -1.07 -9.72
N LEU A 76 1.40 -1.72 -8.62
CA LEU A 76 1.99 -1.08 -7.45
C LEU A 76 3.36 -1.68 -7.19
N THR A 77 4.39 -0.85 -7.13
CA THR A 77 5.74 -1.25 -6.74
C THR A 77 6.10 -0.59 -5.42
N LEU A 78 6.56 -1.37 -4.44
CA LEU A 78 7.02 -0.88 -3.14
C LEU A 78 8.52 -1.10 -3.01
N GLU A 79 9.25 -0.06 -2.60
CA GLU A 79 10.63 -0.17 -2.12
C GLU A 79 10.64 -0.10 -0.61
N PHE A 80 11.34 -1.04 0.04
CA PHE A 80 11.40 -1.12 1.49
C PHE A 80 12.72 -1.70 1.99
N VAL A 81 12.97 -1.53 3.29
CA VAL A 81 14.07 -2.17 4.01
C VAL A 81 13.47 -2.97 5.16
N VAL A 82 13.91 -4.21 5.36
CA VAL A 82 13.51 -5.01 6.53
C VAL A 82 14.10 -4.36 7.79
N VAL A 83 13.31 -4.25 8.86
CA VAL A 83 13.76 -3.62 10.10
C VAL A 83 14.95 -4.38 10.69
N GLY A 84 16.09 -3.69 10.83
CA GLY A 84 17.35 -4.27 11.31
C GLY A 84 18.28 -4.74 10.19
N GLU A 85 17.87 -4.62 8.94
CA GLU A 85 18.70 -4.85 7.76
C GLU A 85 19.05 -3.54 7.05
N GLU A 86 20.07 -3.58 6.17
CA GLU A 86 20.51 -2.43 5.38
C GLU A 86 20.13 -2.55 3.90
N ASN A 87 19.81 -3.75 3.43
CA ASN A 87 19.54 -4.01 2.03
C ASN A 87 18.14 -3.54 1.65
N GLN A 88 18.06 -2.72 0.61
CA GLN A 88 16.80 -2.35 -0.01
C GLN A 88 16.24 -3.51 -0.84
N GLN A 89 14.94 -3.73 -0.71
CA GLN A 89 14.17 -4.75 -1.42
C GLN A 89 12.99 -4.12 -2.14
N THR A 90 12.49 -4.81 -3.17
CA THR A 90 11.36 -4.37 -3.99
C THR A 90 10.28 -5.44 -4.01
N LEU A 91 9.03 -5.04 -3.82
CA LEU A 91 7.86 -5.89 -3.96
C LEU A 91 6.90 -5.27 -4.98
N ALA A 92 6.59 -6.00 -6.04
CA ALA A 92 5.71 -5.55 -7.11
C ALA A 92 4.40 -6.34 -7.11
N PHE A 93 3.30 -5.63 -7.27
CA PHE A 93 1.95 -6.13 -7.36
C PHE A 93 1.37 -5.74 -8.72
N VAL A 94 0.82 -6.73 -9.43
CA VAL A 94 0.21 -6.54 -10.75
C VAL A 94 -1.31 -6.56 -10.61
N ASN A 95 -1.99 -5.64 -11.30
CA ASN A 95 -3.46 -5.51 -11.30
C ASN A 95 -4.07 -5.29 -9.90
N THR A 96 -3.37 -4.57 -9.04
CA THR A 96 -3.62 -4.36 -7.60
C THR A 96 -4.76 -3.40 -7.28
N GLY A 97 -5.44 -2.81 -8.25
CA GLY A 97 -6.41 -1.72 -8.05
C GLY A 97 -7.56 -2.00 -7.07
N LYS A 98 -8.59 -1.16 -7.05
CA LYS A 98 -9.69 -1.14 -6.06
C LYS A 98 -10.42 -2.46 -5.84
N PHE A 99 -10.33 -3.41 -6.76
CA PHE A 99 -10.95 -4.74 -6.64
C PHE A 99 -10.05 -5.78 -5.94
N LYS A 100 -8.75 -5.51 -5.83
CA LYS A 100 -7.75 -6.41 -5.22
C LYS A 100 -7.26 -5.96 -3.85
N VAL A 101 -7.59 -4.74 -3.42
CA VAL A 101 -7.31 -4.26 -2.06
C VAL A 101 -8.59 -4.25 -1.22
N LYS A 102 -8.57 -5.00 -0.11
CA LYS A 102 -9.70 -5.11 0.82
C LYS A 102 -9.24 -4.74 2.21
N GLU A 103 -10.01 -3.89 2.88
CA GLU A 103 -9.81 -3.61 4.31
C GLU A 103 -10.32 -4.79 5.14
N ASP A 104 -9.53 -5.27 6.10
CA ASP A 104 -9.93 -6.37 6.98
C ASP A 104 -11.02 -5.90 7.95
N ALA A 105 -12.20 -6.51 7.90
CA ALA A 105 -13.35 -6.20 8.76
C ALA A 105 -13.08 -6.45 10.26
N LYS A 106 -12.06 -7.26 10.61
CA LYS A 106 -11.61 -7.47 12.00
C LYS A 106 -10.65 -6.39 12.49
N SER A 107 -10.48 -5.31 11.74
CA SER A 107 -9.86 -4.07 12.21
C SER A 107 -10.74 -3.43 13.29
N GLY A 108 -10.74 -4.03 14.48
CA GLY A 108 -11.44 -3.49 15.63
C GLY A 108 -10.93 -2.09 15.96
N PRO A 109 -11.75 -1.23 16.59
CA PRO A 109 -11.50 0.22 16.75
C PRO A 109 -10.28 0.62 17.60
N ARG A 110 -9.40 -0.31 18.00
CA ARG A 110 -8.39 -0.08 19.04
C ARG A 110 -6.92 -0.31 18.68
N SER A 111 -6.53 -0.80 17.49
CA SER A 111 -5.12 -1.20 17.33
C SER A 111 -4.41 -0.84 16.01
N PHE A 112 -4.91 -1.26 14.84
CA PHE A 112 -4.16 -1.18 13.58
C PHE A 112 -5.10 -1.06 12.36
N TYR A 113 -4.61 -0.48 11.26
CA TYR A 113 -5.28 -0.57 9.95
C TYR A 113 -4.74 -1.77 9.20
N ARG A 114 -5.61 -2.62 8.65
CA ARG A 114 -5.19 -3.85 7.96
C ARG A 114 -5.82 -3.96 6.59
N TYR A 115 -4.99 -4.30 5.61
CA TYR A 115 -5.41 -4.46 4.23
C TYR A 115 -4.87 -5.76 3.67
N GLU A 116 -5.72 -6.50 2.99
CA GLU A 116 -5.35 -7.64 2.15
C GLU A 116 -5.20 -7.14 0.71
N VAL A 117 -4.09 -7.54 0.09
CA VAL A 117 -3.71 -7.18 -1.26
C VAL A 117 -3.55 -8.48 -2.05
N ASP A 118 -4.52 -8.76 -2.91
CA ASP A 118 -4.56 -9.94 -3.78
C ASP A 118 -3.84 -9.64 -5.10
N ALA A 119 -2.55 -9.98 -5.24
CA ALA A 119 -1.87 -9.87 -6.53
C ALA A 119 -2.27 -11.02 -7.46
N ASP A 120 -2.20 -10.79 -8.78
CA ASP A 120 -2.25 -11.92 -9.73
C ASP A 120 -1.04 -12.85 -9.51
N ASN A 121 -1.28 -14.18 -9.53
CA ASN A 121 -0.34 -15.30 -9.25
C ASN A 121 -0.34 -15.91 -7.83
N ASP A 122 -1.50 -16.03 -7.16
CA ASP A 122 -1.69 -16.76 -5.89
C ASP A 122 -0.86 -16.26 -4.67
N LYS A 123 -0.17 -15.13 -4.81
CA LYS A 123 0.54 -14.46 -3.72
C LYS A 123 -0.28 -13.28 -3.23
N GLY A 124 -0.91 -13.46 -2.07
CA GLY A 124 -1.56 -12.37 -1.34
C GLY A 124 -0.64 -11.86 -0.24
N TYR A 125 -0.69 -10.56 0.01
CA TYR A 125 -0.03 -9.96 1.17
C TYR A 125 -1.06 -9.29 2.07
N ARG A 126 -0.84 -9.37 3.38
CA ARG A 126 -1.58 -8.58 4.34
C ARG A 126 -0.67 -7.55 4.97
N PHE A 127 -1.05 -6.28 4.83
CA PHE A 127 -0.39 -5.14 5.41
C PHE A 127 -1.06 -4.79 6.74
N THR A 128 -0.28 -4.61 7.79
CA THR A 128 -0.75 -4.08 9.08
C THR A 128 0.01 -2.80 9.38
N PHE A 129 -0.71 -1.67 9.34
CA PHE A 129 -0.17 -0.34 9.57
C PHE A 129 -0.38 0.11 11.02
N ASN A 130 0.60 0.81 11.55
CA ASN A 130 0.52 1.42 12.87
C ASN A 130 -0.53 2.55 12.90
N ARG A 131 -1.45 2.56 13.87
CA ARG A 131 -2.43 3.67 13.98
C ARG A 131 -1.82 5.06 14.13
N ARG A 132 -0.56 5.16 14.58
CA ARG A 132 0.15 6.44 14.75
C ARG A 132 0.31 7.17 13.42
N ILE A 133 0.14 6.50 12.28
CA ILE A 133 0.11 7.14 10.98
C ILE A 133 -0.95 8.26 10.90
N THR A 134 -2.07 8.13 11.62
CA THR A 134 -3.17 9.13 11.65
C THR A 134 -3.20 9.99 12.92
N LYS A 135 -2.22 9.86 13.82
CA LYS A 135 -2.12 10.74 15.00
C LYS A 135 -1.15 11.87 14.71
N ASP A 136 -1.65 13.10 14.71
CA ASP A 136 -0.85 14.32 14.60
C ASP A 136 -0.12 14.62 15.90
#